data_AF-A0A2G4HUF9-F1
#
_entry.id   AF-A0A2G4HUF9-F1
#
_cell.length_a   1.000
_cell.length_b   1.000
_cell.length_c   1.000
_cell.angle_alpha   90.00
_cell.angle_beta   90.00
_cell.angle_gamma   90.00
#
_symmetry.space_group_name_H-M   'P 1'
#
loop_
_entity.id
_entity.type
_entity.pdbx_description
1 polymer ?
#
loop_
_entity_poly.entity_id
_entity_poly.type
_entity_poly.pdbx_seq_one_letter_code
_entity_poly.pdbx_strand_id
1 'polypeptide(L)'
;MGNPEGKKERDGFADAINRAAFGKERVLLRRRGRAVAAVVPIEDLRFLEDLEDRIDLVEAKAALAQANKKGAQSLDAILKELGL
;
A
#
# COMPACT_ATOMS: atom_id res chain seq x y z
N MET A 1 -10.75 -33.83 -19.03
CA MET A 1 -11.15 -33.66 -17.61
C MET A 1 -10.28 -32.55 -17.04
N GLY A 2 -10.87 -31.41 -16.68
CA GLY A 2 -10.13 -30.22 -16.23
C GLY A 2 -9.43 -30.46 -14.89
N ASN A 3 -8.28 -29.83 -14.70
CA ASN A 3 -7.47 -29.93 -13.50
C ASN A 3 -8.31 -29.54 -12.24
N PRO A 4 -8.53 -30.44 -11.26
CA PRO A 4 -9.35 -30.17 -10.08
C PRO A 4 -8.73 -29.15 -9.10
N GLU A 5 -7.45 -28.79 -9.28
CA GLU A 5 -6.74 -27.86 -8.40
C GLU A 5 -7.23 -26.41 -8.54
N GLY A 6 -7.67 -25.99 -9.73
CA GLY A 6 -8.12 -24.61 -9.97
C GLY A 6 -9.43 -24.25 -9.25
N LYS A 7 -10.18 -25.24 -8.73
CA LYS A 7 -11.43 -25.02 -8.00
C LYS A 7 -11.18 -24.68 -6.52
N LYS A 8 -10.24 -25.38 -5.86
CA LYS A 8 -9.88 -25.14 -4.44
C LYS A 8 -9.24 -23.77 -4.20
N GLU A 9 -8.46 -23.27 -5.15
CA GLU A 9 -7.79 -21.97 -5.03
C GLU A 9 -8.76 -20.80 -5.21
N ARG A 10 -9.74 -20.93 -6.12
CA ARG A 10 -10.82 -19.94 -6.32
C ARG A 10 -11.75 -19.87 -5.11
N ASP A 11 -12.07 -21.02 -4.52
CA ASP A 11 -12.92 -21.09 -3.33
C ASP A 11 -12.24 -20.40 -2.11
N GLY A 12 -10.90 -20.45 -2.02
CA GLY A 12 -10.15 -19.76 -0.95
C GLY A 12 -10.06 -18.23 -1.10
N PHE A 13 -10.01 -17.71 -2.33
CA PHE A 13 -9.93 -16.25 -2.55
C PHE A 13 -11.27 -15.55 -2.26
N ALA A 14 -12.39 -16.13 -2.72
CA ALA A 14 -13.71 -15.59 -2.42
C ALA A 14 -14.02 -15.62 -0.92
N ASP A 15 -13.62 -16.69 -0.22
CA ASP A 15 -13.71 -16.78 1.25
C ASP A 15 -12.90 -15.69 1.94
N ALA A 16 -11.65 -15.46 1.51
CA ALA A 16 -10.81 -14.39 2.07
C ALA A 16 -11.45 -13.00 1.91
N ILE A 17 -12.07 -12.72 0.76
CA ILE A 17 -12.82 -11.47 0.53
C ILE A 17 -14.01 -11.38 1.48
N ASN A 18 -14.83 -12.43 1.59
CA ASN A 18 -16.02 -12.40 2.45
C ASN A 18 -15.65 -12.21 3.93
N ARG A 19 -14.61 -12.90 4.40
CA ARG A 19 -14.09 -12.75 5.78
C ARG A 19 -13.57 -11.34 6.04
N ALA A 20 -12.91 -10.70 5.07
CA ALA A 20 -12.49 -9.31 5.21
C ALA A 20 -13.68 -8.33 5.18
N ALA A 21 -14.58 -8.47 4.20
CA ALA A 21 -15.68 -7.55 3.98
C ALA A 21 -16.73 -7.59 5.12
N PHE A 22 -17.11 -8.80 5.54
CA PHE A 22 -18.20 -9.03 6.48
C PHE A 22 -17.70 -9.47 7.87
N GLY A 23 -16.65 -10.30 7.93
CA GLY A 23 -16.08 -10.79 9.19
C GLY A 23 -15.10 -9.82 9.86
N LYS A 24 -14.70 -8.75 9.16
CA LYS A 24 -13.68 -7.78 9.61
C LYS A 24 -12.32 -8.42 9.91
N GLU A 25 -12.02 -9.52 9.22
CA GLU A 25 -10.79 -10.27 9.39
C GLU A 25 -9.70 -9.81 8.41
N ARG A 26 -8.43 -9.93 8.83
CA ARG A 26 -7.26 -9.71 7.98
C ARG A 26 -6.69 -11.07 7.56
N VAL A 27 -6.69 -11.36 6.27
CA VAL A 27 -6.32 -12.68 5.75
C VAL A 27 -5.02 -12.61 4.98
N LEU A 28 -4.01 -13.37 5.41
CA LEU A 28 -2.73 -13.47 4.70
C LEU A 28 -2.80 -14.46 3.54
N LEU A 29 -2.43 -13.99 2.35
CA LEU A 29 -2.25 -14.83 1.17
C LEU A 29 -0.79 -15.31 1.12
N ARG A 30 -0.61 -16.63 1.08
CA ARG A 30 0.72 -17.26 1.11
C ARG A 30 1.07 -17.93 -0.21
N ARG A 31 2.33 -17.77 -0.63
CA ARG A 31 2.93 -18.50 -1.75
C ARG A 31 4.16 -19.25 -1.26
N ARG A 32 4.20 -20.58 -1.45
CA ARG A 32 5.27 -21.47 -0.94
C ARG A 32 5.53 -21.27 0.55
N GLY A 33 4.46 -21.18 1.35
CA GLY A 33 4.51 -20.99 2.81
C GLY A 33 4.79 -19.55 3.28
N ARG A 34 5.25 -18.65 2.41
CA ARG A 34 5.54 -17.25 2.76
C ARG A 34 4.35 -16.35 2.49
N ALA A 35 4.04 -15.43 3.41
CA ALA A 35 3.03 -14.39 3.16
C ALA A 35 3.55 -13.43 2.09
N VAL A 36 2.72 -13.11 1.09
CA VAL A 36 3.08 -12.25 -0.05
C VAL A 36 2.07 -11.15 -0.30
N ALA A 37 0.83 -11.30 0.17
CA ALA A 37 -0.23 -10.30 0.08
C ALA A 37 -1.22 -10.50 1.24
N ALA A 38 -2.12 -9.55 1.43
CA ALA A 38 -3.20 -9.63 2.41
C ALA A 38 -4.51 -9.13 1.80
N VAL A 39 -5.63 -9.71 2.23
CA VAL A 39 -6.96 -9.13 2.05
C VAL A 39 -7.38 -8.57 3.41
N VAL A 40 -7.70 -7.29 3.44
CA VAL A 40 -8.07 -6.57 4.67
C VAL A 40 -9.42 -5.89 4.49
N PRO A 41 -10.14 -5.58 5.59
CA PRO A 41 -11.33 -4.73 5.52
C PRO A 41 -11.00 -3.38 4.87
N ILE A 42 -11.97 -2.80 4.17
CA ILE A 42 -11.76 -1.54 3.43
C ILE A 42 -11.41 -0.38 4.36
N GLU A 43 -11.92 -0.40 5.60
CA GLU A 43 -11.60 0.58 6.62
C GLU A 43 -10.13 0.54 7.07
N ASP A 44 -9.49 -0.62 7.05
CA ASP A 44 -8.07 -0.74 7.41
C ASP A 44 -7.19 -0.16 6.31
N LEU A 45 -7.55 -0.41 5.04
CA LEU A 45 -6.86 0.22 3.91
C LEU A 45 -6.96 1.75 4.02
N ARG A 46 -8.16 2.28 4.22
CA ARG A 46 -8.38 3.72 4.38
C ARG A 46 -7.64 4.31 5.58
N PHE A 47 -7.56 3.56 6.68
CA PHE A 47 -6.80 4.01 7.84
C PHE A 47 -5.30 4.11 7.56
N LEU A 48 -4.74 3.18 6.77
CA LEU A 48 -3.35 3.25 6.33
C LEU A 48 -3.13 4.44 5.39
N GLU A 49 -4.01 4.64 4.41
CA GLU A 49 -3.96 5.79 3.49
C GLU A 49 -4.04 7.12 4.27
N ASP A 50 -4.96 7.24 5.22
CA ASP A 50 -5.10 8.44 6.08
C ASP A 50 -3.83 8.69 6.93
N LEU A 51 -3.12 7.63 7.34
CA LEU A 51 -1.89 7.75 8.09
C LEU A 51 -0.74 8.22 7.21
N GLU A 52 -0.63 7.69 5.99
CA GLU A 52 0.34 8.12 4.98
C GLU A 52 0.13 9.59 4.63
N ASP A 53 -1.11 10.02 4.34
CA ASP A 53 -1.44 11.41 4.05
C ASP A 53 -1.03 12.37 5.18
N ARG A 54 -1.18 11.96 6.44
CA ARG A 54 -0.76 12.78 7.59
C ARG A 54 0.74 12.91 7.68
N ILE A 55 1.48 11.84 7.41
CA ILE A 55 2.95 11.84 7.41
C ILE A 55 3.45 12.75 6.28
N ASP A 56 2.94 12.55 5.07
CA ASP A 56 3.28 13.34 3.89
C ASP A 56 3.02 14.84 4.11
N LEU A 57 1.90 15.19 4.74
CA LEU A 57 1.58 16.57 5.08
C LEU A 57 2.57 17.18 6.08
N VAL A 58 3.03 16.40 7.07
CA VAL A 58 4.05 16.85 8.03
C VAL A 58 5.38 17.07 7.32
N GLU A 59 5.80 16.12 6.48
CA GLU A 59 7.05 16.20 5.72
C GLU A 59 7.04 17.37 4.73
N ALA A 60 5.95 17.57 4.00
CA ALA A 60 5.78 18.68 3.07
C ALA A 60 5.88 20.03 3.80
N LYS A 61 5.26 20.17 4.98
CA LYS A 61 5.38 21.39 5.80
C LYS A 61 6.81 21.62 6.26
N ALA A 62 7.53 20.57 6.67
CA ALA A 62 8.92 20.67 7.09
C ALA A 62 9.83 21.09 5.91
N ALA A 63 9.65 20.48 4.73
CA ALA A 63 10.38 20.81 3.52
C ALA A 63 10.13 22.27 3.09
N LEU A 64 8.88 22.73 3.10
CA LEU A 64 8.54 24.13 2.83
C LEU A 64 9.21 25.10 3.82
N ALA A 65 9.17 24.78 5.11
CA ALA A 65 9.82 25.60 6.13
C ALA A 65 11.35 25.65 5.95
N GLN A 66 11.98 24.54 5.54
CA GLN A 66 13.40 24.50 5.24
C GLN A 66 13.74 25.32 3.98
N ALA A 67 12.97 25.16 2.90
CA ALA A 67 13.14 25.91 1.66
C ALA A 67 13.00 27.42 1.89
N ASN A 68 12.03 27.85 2.69
CA ASN A 68 11.85 29.26 3.04
C ASN A 68 13.05 29.83 3.84
N LYS A 69 13.76 28.99 4.61
CA LYS A 69 14.91 29.42 5.42
C LYS A 69 16.25 29.35 4.68
N LYS A 70 16.45 28.31 3.86
CA LYS A 70 17.76 27.98 3.26
C LYS A 70 17.79 28.09 1.73
N GLY A 71 16.65 28.40 1.11
CA GLY A 71 16.45 28.27 -0.34
C GLY A 71 16.09 26.83 -0.74
N ALA A 72 15.42 26.70 -1.89
CA ALA A 72 15.15 25.42 -2.54
C ALA A 72 16.19 25.16 -3.65
N GLN A 73 16.46 23.89 -3.96
CA GLN A 73 17.21 23.54 -5.17
C GLN A 73 16.42 23.90 -6.43
N SER A 74 17.09 24.30 -7.50
CA SER A 74 16.46 24.52 -8.79
C SER A 74 16.05 23.20 -9.44
N LEU A 75 14.97 23.23 -10.22
CA LEU A 75 14.51 22.06 -10.96
C LEU A 75 15.61 21.49 -11.88
N ASP A 76 16.37 22.36 -12.56
CA ASP A 76 17.49 21.96 -13.42
C ASP A 76 18.57 21.18 -12.66
N ALA A 77 18.87 21.58 -11.41
CA ALA A 77 19.85 20.87 -10.58
C ALA A 77 19.34 19.49 -10.17
N ILE A 78 18.05 19.38 -9.83
CA ILE A 78 17.40 18.12 -9.45
C ILE A 78 17.35 17.16 -10.64
N LEU A 79 16.95 17.63 -11.83
CA LEU A 79 16.90 16.81 -13.05
C LEU A 79 18.28 16.25 -13.38
N LYS A 80 19.31 17.09 -13.33
CA LYS A 80 20.71 16.68 -13.54
C LYS A 80 21.17 15.63 -12.53
N GLU A 81 20.80 15.75 -11.25
CA GLU A 81 21.15 14.79 -10.20
C GLU A 81 20.47 13.43 -10.41
N LEU A 82 19.20 13.44 -10.83
CA LEU A 82 18.41 12.24 -11.09
C LEU A 82 18.71 11.59 -12.45
N GLY A 83 19.54 12.22 -13.30
CA GLY A 83 19.84 11.73 -14.64
C GLY A 83 18.65 11.79 -15.60
N LEU A 84 17.74 12.74 -15.38
CA LEU A 84 16.55 13.00 -16.18
C LEU A 84 16.75 14.19 -17.13
#